data_AF-A0A7W0WI14-F1
#
_entry.id   AF-A0A7W0WI14-F1
#
_cell.length_a   1.000
_cell.length_b   1.000
_cell.length_c   1.000
_cell.angle_alpha   90.00
_cell.angle_beta   90.00
_cell.angle_gamma   90.00
#
_symmetry.space_group_name_H-M   'P 1'
#
loop_
_entity.id
_entity.type
_entity.pdbx_description
1 polymer ?
#
loop_
_entity_poly.entity_id
_entity_poly.type
_entity_poly.pdbx_seq_one_letter_code
_entity_poly.pdbx_strand_id
1 'polypeptide(L)' 'MGKVWFIGAGPGAPDLLTVRGAMLIGEADVVVWARSLVHEGILEYARPGVQIVESTTIPLEDVRGLYERAVDEDLKVARV' A
#
# COMPACT_ATOMS: atom_id res chain seq x y z
N MET A 1 13.52 -5.68 -8.66
CA MET A 1 13.21 -6.83 -7.79
C MET A 1 11.90 -6.55 -7.08
N GLY A 2 10.87 -7.33 -7.41
CA GLY A 2 9.54 -7.26 -6.83
C GLY A 2 9.60 -7.31 -5.30
N LYS A 3 8.84 -6.44 -4.65
CA LYS A 3 8.91 -6.29 -3.19
C LYS A 3 7.58 -5.87 -2.61
N VAL A 4 7.21 -6.53 -1.51
CA VAL A 4 6.04 -6.14 -0.70
C VAL A 4 6.54 -5.49 0.58
N TRP A 5 6.10 -4.27 0.83
CA TRP A 5 6.35 -3.54 2.07
C TRP A 5 5.08 -3.55 2.92
N PHE A 6 5.17 -4.13 4.12
CA PHE A 6 4.15 -3.94 5.15
C PHE A 6 4.52 -2.71 5.98
N ILE A 7 3.66 -1.70 5.93
CA ILE A 7 3.91 -0.38 6.50
C ILE A 7 2.86 -0.14 7.58
N GLY A 8 3.31 0.12 8.80
CA GLY A 8 2.39 0.55 9.86
C GLY A 8 1.92 1.99 9.61
N ALA A 9 0.61 2.18 9.46
CA ALA A 9 -0.02 3.48 9.19
C ALA A 9 0.06 4.48 10.37
N GLY A 10 0.44 4.01 11.56
CA GLY A 10 0.29 4.77 12.80
C GLY A 10 -1.15 4.72 13.33
N PRO A 11 -1.51 5.58 14.29
CA PRO A 11 -2.80 5.50 15.00
C PRO A 11 -3.97 6.20 14.28
N GLY A 12 -3.74 6.82 13.12
CA GLY A 12 -4.80 7.41 12.30
C GLY A 12 -4.37 8.64 11.52
N ALA A 13 -3.76 9.63 12.18
CA ALA A 13 -3.37 10.87 11.50
C ALA A 13 -2.27 10.62 10.45
N PRO A 14 -2.40 11.13 9.21
CA PRO A 14 -1.43 10.84 8.14
C PRO A 14 0.01 11.27 8.44
N ASP A 15 0.19 12.36 9.19
CA ASP A 15 1.48 12.92 9.59
C ASP A 15 2.19 12.12 10.70
N LEU A 16 1.51 11.13 11.29
CA LEU A 16 2.12 10.17 12.22
C LEU A 16 2.72 8.96 11.51
N LEU A 17 2.63 8.89 10.18
CA LEU A 17 3.35 7.92 9.38
C LEU A 17 4.86 8.17 9.49
N THR A 18 5.65 7.10 9.59
CA THR A 18 7.11 7.26 9.54
C THR A 18 7.55 7.85 8.20
N VAL A 19 8.61 8.67 8.20
CA VAL A 19 9.20 9.22 6.96
C VAL A 19 9.53 8.12 5.95
N ARG A 20 10.02 6.95 6.42
CA ARG A 20 10.28 5.80 5.56
C ARG A 20 8.99 5.23 4.96
N GLY A 21 7.92 5.11 5.74
CA GLY A 21 6.62 4.64 5.25
C GLY A 21 6.11 5.52 4.12
N ALA A 22 6.11 6.85 4.31
CA ALA A 22 5.68 7.80 3.29
C ALA A 22 6.48 7.67 1.99
N MET A 23 7.82 7.56 2.09
CA MET A 23 8.69 7.37 0.91
C MET A 23 8.37 6.07 0.16
N LEU A 24 8.17 4.96 0.87
CA LEU A 24 7.86 3.67 0.26
C LEU A 24 6.48 3.66 -0.43
N ILE A 25 5.49 4.36 0.12
CA ILE A 25 4.18 4.55 -0.53
C ILE A 25 4.35 5.33 -1.85
N GLY A 26 5.17 6.38 -1.84
CA GLY A 26 5.47 7.16 -3.05
C GLY A 26 6.23 6.38 -4.13
N GLU A 27 7.01 5.37 -3.73
CA GLU A 27 7.73 4.50 -4.66
C GLU A 27 6.89 3.33 -5.19
N ALA A 28 5.76 2.99 -4.56
CA ALA A 28 5.00 1.80 -4.87
C ALA A 28 4.29 1.87 -6.23
N ASP A 29 4.23 0.74 -6.92
CA ASP A 29 3.45 0.53 -8.15
C ASP A 29 1.99 0.17 -7.83
N VAL A 30 1.78 -0.46 -6.67
CA VAL A 30 0.46 -0.79 -6.14
C VAL A 30 0.41 -0.41 -4.66
N VAL A 31 -0.63 0.30 -4.24
CA VAL A 31 -0.93 0.59 -2.83
C VAL A 31 -2.14 -0.22 -2.41
N VAL A 32 -1.96 -1.13 -1.46
CA VAL A 32 -3.04 -1.89 -0.84
C VAL A 32 -3.40 -1.21 0.47
N TRP A 33 -4.58 -0.58 0.51
CA TRP A 33 -5.05 0.26 1.61
C TRP A 33 -6.15 -0.43 2.41
N ALA A 34 -6.00 -0.51 3.73
CA ALA A 34 -7.01 -1.06 4.64
C ALA A 34 -7.96 0.03 5.16
N ARG A 35 -8.92 0.47 4.34
CA ARG A 35 -9.86 1.59 4.63
C ARG A 35 -10.55 1.51 6.00
N SER A 36 -10.83 0.32 6.53
CA SER A 36 -11.48 0.18 7.85
C SER A 36 -10.65 0.67 9.02
N LEU A 37 -9.32 0.78 8.87
CA LEU A 37 -8.39 1.10 9.96
C LEU A 37 -7.42 2.23 9.62
N VAL A 38 -7.24 2.53 8.33
CA VAL A 38 -6.22 3.45 7.84
C VAL A 38 -6.89 4.66 7.20
N HIS A 39 -6.54 5.85 7.65
CA HIS A 39 -7.09 7.10 7.15
C HIS A 39 -6.74 7.32 5.67
N GLU A 40 -7.67 7.85 4.87
CA GLU A 40 -7.50 8.03 3.42
C GLU A 40 -6.37 9.01 3.06
N GLY A 41 -6.06 9.97 3.94
CA GLY A 41 -4.97 10.93 3.76
C GLY A 41 -3.59 10.30 3.57
N ILE A 42 -3.37 9.02 3.91
CA ILE A 42 -2.11 8.33 3.57
C ILE A 42 -1.91 8.21 2.05
N LEU A 43 -2.99 8.22 1.27
CA LEU A 43 -2.96 8.09 -0.18
C LEU A 43 -2.35 9.33 -0.86
N GLU A 44 -2.23 10.46 -0.15
CA GLU A 44 -1.53 11.66 -0.62
C GLU A 44 -0.02 11.42 -0.82
N TYR A 45 0.57 10.44 -0.11
CA TYR A 45 1.96 10.04 -0.32
C TYR A 45 2.14 9.19 -1.57
N ALA A 46 1.06 8.66 -2.14
CA ALA A 46 1.12 7.79 -3.29
C ALA A 46 1.32 8.61 -4.57
N ARG A 47 2.15 8.10 -5.49
CA ARG A 47 2.41 8.79 -6.75
C ARG A 47 1.15 8.85 -7.63
N PRO A 48 0.96 9.90 -8.44
CA PRO A 48 -0.16 9.98 -9.37
C PRO A 48 -0.24 8.77 -10.31
N GLY A 49 -1.45 8.24 -10.52
CA GLY A 49 -1.68 7.11 -11.43
C GLY A 49 -1.27 5.73 -10.89
N VAL A 50 -0.87 5.64 -9.62
CA VAL A 50 -0.63 4.35 -8.95
C VAL A 50 -1.93 3.55 -8.83
N GLN A 51 -1.83 2.22 -8.91
CA GLN A 51 -2.98 1.37 -8.65
C GLN A 51 -3.27 1.36 -7.14
N ILE A 52 -4.46 1.83 -6.75
CA ILE A 52 -4.94 1.74 -5.37
C ILE A 52 -5.92 0.57 -5.27
N VAL A 53 -5.68 -0.33 -4.32
CA VAL A 53 -6.56 -1.45 -4.00
C VAL A 53 -7.06 -1.29 -2.58
N GLU A 54 -8.36 -1.08 -2.43
CA GLU A 54 -9.02 -1.14 -1.13
C GLU A 54 -9.14 -2.60 -0.68
N SER A 55 -8.39 -3.00 0.34
CA SER A 55 -8.38 -4.40 0.76
C SER A 55 -9.68 -4.87 1.43
N THR A 56 -10.54 -3.94 1.86
CA THR A 56 -11.86 -4.25 2.43
C THR A 56 -12.92 -4.57 1.38
N THR A 57 -12.65 -4.32 0.09
CA THR A 57 -13.58 -4.65 -1.01
C THR A 57 -13.28 -5.98 -1.68
N ILE A 58 -12.21 -6.67 -1.27
CA ILE A 58 -11.78 -7.93 -1.90
C ILE A 58 -11.48 -9.02 -0.86
N PRO A 59 -11.75 -10.30 -1.19
CA PRO A 59 -11.27 -11.45 -0.43
C PRO A 59 -9.75 -11.45 -0.18
N LEU A 60 -9.33 -12.14 0.90
CA LEU A 60 -7.91 -12.31 1.23
C LEU A 60 -7.12 -13.03 0.12
N GLU A 61 -7.77 -13.96 -0.60
CA GLU A 61 -7.20 -14.68 -1.74
C GLU A 61 -6.70 -13.71 -2.81
N ASP A 62 -7.50 -12.69 -3.12
CA ASP A 62 -7.22 -11.70 -4.16
C ASP A 62 -6.08 -10.77 -3.74
N VAL A 63 -6.02 -10.43 -2.46
CA VAL A 63 -4.88 -9.69 -1.88
C VAL A 63 -3.59 -10.50 -2.02
N ARG A 64 -3.62 -11.81 -1.74
CA ARG A 64 -2.45 -12.69 -1.90
C ARG A 64 -2.01 -12.75 -3.36
N GLY A 65 -2.94 -12.83 -4.30
CA GLY A 65 -2.64 -12.79 -5.74
C GLY A 65 -1.92 -11.51 -6.18
N LEU A 66 -2.17 -10.37 -5.53
CA LEU A 66 -1.41 -9.13 -5.79
C LEU A 66 0.05 -9.24 -5.35
N TYR A 67 0.35 -9.96 -4.28
CA TYR A 67 1.73 -10.17 -3.83
C TYR A 67 2.48 -11.14 -4.73
N GLU A 68 1.80 -12.19 -5.21
CA GLU A 68 2.36 -13.13 -6.19
C GLU A 68 2.70 -12.40 -7.50
N ARG A 69 1.74 -11.62 -8.02
CA ARG A 69 1.98 -10.74 -9.18
C ARG A 69 3.14 -9.78 -8.98
N ALA A 70 3.34 -9.26 -7.76
CA ALA A 70 4.44 -8.35 -7.50
C ALA A 70 5.80 -9.02 -7.68
N VAL A 71 5.90 -10.30 -7.37
CA VAL A 71 7.12 -11.09 -7.61
C VAL A 71 7.30 -11.34 -9.10
N ASP A 72 6.23 -11.76 -9.78
CA ASP A 72 6.28 -12.14 -11.19
C ASP A 72 6.52 -10.96 -12.15
N GLU A 73 5.96 -9.79 -11.81
CA GLU A 73 5.99 -8.57 -12.65
C GLU A 73 7.02 -7.53 -12.15
N ASP A 74 7.85 -7.88 -11.17
CA ASP A 74 8.86 -6.98 -10.56
C ASP A 74 8.28 -5.70 -9.90
N LEU A 75 7.04 -5.77 -9.40
CA LEU A 75 6.33 -4.61 -8.84
C LEU A 75 6.68 -4.38 -7.37
N LYS A 76 6.65 -3.11 -6.99
CA LYS A 76 6.70 -2.64 -5.60
C LYS A 76 5.28 -2.47 -5.06
N VAL A 77 4.93 -3.21 -4.02
CA VAL A 77 3.64 -3.12 -3.34
C VAL A 77 3.81 -2.50 -1.96
N ALA A 78 3.07 -1.43 -1.68
CA ALA A 78 2.92 -0.90 -0.33
C ALA A 78 1.60 -1.38 0.27
N ARG A 79 1.66 -2.22 1.30
CA ARG A 79 0.50 -2.54 2.13
C ARG A 79 0.52 -1.64 3.36
N VAL A 80 -0.52 -0.82 3.47
CA VAL A 80 -0.73 0.16 4.55
C VAL A 80 -2.04 -0.11 5.26
#